data_AF-A0A0E9MSE4-F1
#
_entry.id   AF-A0A0E9MSE4-F1
#
_cell.length_a   1.000
_cell.length_b   1.000
_cell.length_c   1.000
_cell.angle_alpha   90.00
_cell.angle_beta   90.00
_cell.angle_gamma   90.00
#
_symmetry.space_group_name_H-M   'P 1'
#
loop_
_entity.id
_entity.type
_entity.pdbx_description
1 polymer ?
#
loop_
_entity_poly.entity_id
_entity_poly.type
_entity_poly.pdbx_seq_one_letter_code
_entity_poly.pdbx_strand_id
1 'polypeptide(L)'
;MFAKLFRDHPAEVGETYGEHFAAAGGFGLKMIAGGAACVVHALVPGLFVTTGSGTVKKLYDQMVAKRAAKRAANIEMRSIEWVI
;
A
#
# COMPACT_ATOMS: atom_id res chain seq x y z
N MET A 1 -2.16 14.42 20.59
CA MET A 1 -1.19 13.48 19.96
C MET A 1 -1.90 12.27 19.35
N PHE A 2 -2.68 11.50 20.12
CA PHE A 2 -3.49 10.38 19.58
C PHE A 2 -4.47 10.78 18.46
N ALA A 3 -5.24 11.85 18.63
CA ALA A 3 -6.15 12.31 17.56
C ALA A 3 -5.40 12.65 16.25
N LYS A 4 -4.21 13.27 16.33
CA LYS A 4 -3.38 13.58 15.16
C LYS A 4 -2.94 12.34 14.37
N LEU A 5 -2.51 11.30 15.08
CA LEU A 5 -2.00 10.08 14.44
C LEU A 5 -3.11 9.18 13.87
N PHE A 6 -4.25 9.11 14.56
CA PHE A 6 -5.30 8.13 14.24
C PHE A 6 -6.50 8.74 13.52
N ARG A 7 -6.65 10.07 13.51
CA ARG A 7 -7.76 10.78 12.85
C ARG A 7 -7.26 11.76 11.79
N ASP A 8 -6.28 12.60 12.12
CA ASP A 8 -5.84 13.65 11.20
C ASP A 8 -5.00 13.06 10.06
N HIS A 9 -4.12 12.09 10.32
CA HIS A 9 -3.31 11.46 9.27
C HIS A 9 -4.12 10.68 8.20
N PRO A 10 -5.10 9.82 8.56
CA PRO A 10 -6.00 9.23 7.56
C PRO A 10 -6.77 10.30 6.76
N ALA A 11 -7.24 11.37 7.43
CA ALA A 11 -7.96 12.45 6.79
C ALA A 11 -7.09 13.24 5.80
N GLU A 12 -5.79 13.44 6.07
CA GLU A 12 -4.83 14.08 5.15
C GLU A 12 -4.67 13.32 3.82
N VAL A 13 -4.90 12.01 3.83
CA VAL A 13 -4.85 11.17 2.63
C VAL A 13 -6.23 10.84 2.07
N GLY A 14 -7.30 11.39 2.67
CA GLY A 14 -8.68 11.21 2.23
C GLY A 14 -9.28 9.85 2.59
N GLU A 15 -8.73 9.15 3.59
CA GLU A 15 -9.21 7.84 4.05
C GLU A 15 -9.82 7.94 5.46
N THR A 16 -10.86 7.16 5.75
CA THR A 16 -11.27 6.92 7.14
C THR A 16 -10.21 6.09 7.85
N TYR A 17 -10.17 6.15 9.18
CA TYR A 17 -9.22 5.33 9.96
C TYR A 17 -9.31 3.84 9.64
N GLY A 18 -10.53 3.31 9.46
CA GLY A 18 -10.74 1.90 9.13
C GLY A 18 -10.17 1.53 7.75
N GLU A 19 -10.39 2.37 6.74
CA GLU A 19 -9.85 2.17 5.39
C GLU A 19 -8.31 2.24 5.41
N HIS A 20 -7.76 3.24 6.09
CA HIS A 20 -6.32 3.43 6.20
C HIS A 20 -5.66 2.25 6.93
N PHE A 21 -6.24 1.82 8.06
CA PHE A 21 -5.74 0.69 8.83
C PHE A 21 -5.80 -0.62 8.04
N ALA A 22 -6.92 -0.90 7.36
CA ALA A 22 -7.05 -2.11 6.56
C ALA A 22 -6.06 -2.11 5.38
N ALA A 23 -5.90 -0.98 4.69
CA ALA A 23 -4.97 -0.84 3.58
C ALA A 23 -3.50 -0.97 4.03
N ALA A 24 -3.08 -0.15 4.99
CA ALA A 24 -1.70 -0.13 5.48
C ALA A 24 -1.34 -1.42 6.22
N GLY A 25 -2.23 -1.91 7.10
CA GLY A 25 -2.04 -3.18 7.82
C GLY A 25 -1.99 -4.36 6.87
N GLY A 26 -2.91 -4.45 5.91
CA GLY A 26 -2.91 -5.51 4.90
C GLY A 26 -1.69 -5.49 3.98
N PHE A 27 -1.10 -4.32 3.71
CA PHE A 27 0.15 -4.18 2.98
C PHE A 27 1.35 -4.63 3.83
N GLY A 28 1.44 -4.14 5.06
CA GLY A 28 2.52 -4.48 6.00
C GLY A 28 2.59 -5.97 6.35
N LEU A 29 1.44 -6.61 6.59
CA LEU A 29 1.39 -8.06 6.84
C LEU A 29 1.95 -8.89 5.68
N LYS A 30 1.68 -8.48 4.43
CA LYS A 30 2.26 -9.12 3.24
C LYS A 30 3.76 -8.90 3.17
N MET A 31 4.26 -7.71 3.49
CA MET A 31 5.71 -7.46 3.56
C MET A 31 6.39 -8.35 4.58
N ILE A 32 5.82 -8.47 5.78
CA ILE A 32 6.35 -9.33 6.85
C ILE A 32 6.39 -10.78 6.39
N ALA A 33 5.29 -11.29 5.82
CA ALA A 33 5.23 -12.66 5.31
C ALA A 33 6.25 -12.91 4.17
N GLY A 34 6.37 -11.98 3.22
CA GLY A 34 7.35 -12.07 2.14
C GLY A 34 8.80 -12.06 2.64
N GLY A 35 9.10 -11.20 3.64
CA GLY A 35 10.40 -11.15 4.29
C GLY A 35 10.71 -12.42 5.08
N ALA A 36 9.75 -12.93 5.84
CA ALA A 36 9.88 -14.20 6.56
C ALA A 36 10.16 -15.36 5.59
N ALA A 37 9.47 -15.39 4.43
CA ALA A 37 9.72 -16.38 3.39
C ALA A 37 11.16 -16.32 2.85
N CYS A 38 11.73 -15.13 2.65
CA CYS A 38 13.14 -14.97 2.27
C CYS A 38 14.10 -15.50 3.35
N VAL A 39 13.81 -15.24 4.63
CA VAL A 39 14.64 -15.73 5.74
C VAL A 39 14.60 -17.26 5.79
N VAL A 40 13.42 -17.87 5.67
CA VAL A 40 13.31 -19.34 5.62
C VAL A 40 14.03 -19.91 4.41
N HIS A 41 13.92 -19.27 3.24
CA HIS A 41 14.67 -19.68 2.04
C HIS A 41 16.19 -19.64 2.25
N ALA A 42 16.70 -18.64 2.97
CA ALA A 42 18.13 -18.53 3.28
C ALA A 42 18.61 -19.65 4.23
N LEU A 43 17.74 -20.13 5.13
CA LEU A 43 18.04 -21.24 6.02
C LEU A 43 17.89 -22.61 5.34
N VAL A 44 16.88 -22.76 4.48
CA VAL A 44 16.57 -24.01 3.78
C VAL A 44 16.45 -23.71 2.28
N PRO A 45 17.56 -23.83 1.53
CA PRO A 45 17.55 -23.64 0.09
C PRO A 45 16.53 -24.58 -0.57
N GLY A 46 15.61 -24.02 -1.37
CA GLY A 46 14.56 -24.76 -2.07
C GLY A 46 13.14 -24.53 -1.53
N LEU A 47 12.98 -24.01 -0.32
CA LEU A 47 11.67 -23.54 0.16
C LEU A 47 11.42 -22.09 -0.25
N PHE A 48 10.17 -21.72 -0.56
CA PHE A 48 9.75 -20.33 -0.85
C PHE A 48 10.54 -19.60 -1.96
N VAL A 49 11.09 -20.33 -2.93
CA VAL A 49 12.02 -19.83 -3.97
C VAL A 49 11.56 -18.53 -4.65
N THR A 50 10.27 -18.39 -4.95
CA THR A 50 9.71 -17.22 -5.63
C THR A 50 8.77 -16.40 -4.76
N THR A 51 8.56 -16.79 -3.51
CA THR A 51 7.55 -16.17 -2.64
C THR A 51 7.91 -14.73 -2.27
N GLY A 52 9.18 -14.48 -1.94
CA GLY A 52 9.68 -13.14 -1.60
C GLY A 52 9.55 -12.17 -2.78
N SER A 53 10.17 -12.50 -3.91
CA SER A 53 10.14 -11.67 -5.12
C SER A 53 8.73 -11.49 -5.67
N GLY A 54 7.91 -12.55 -5.65
CA GLY A 54 6.50 -12.48 -6.04
C GLY A 54 5.68 -11.55 -5.14
N THR A 55 5.96 -11.54 -3.83
CA THR A 55 5.32 -10.62 -2.87
C THR A 55 5.72 -9.18 -3.15
N VAL A 56 7.01 -8.90 -3.36
CA VAL A 56 7.50 -7.56 -3.74
C VAL A 56 6.84 -7.08 -5.02
N LYS A 57 6.77 -7.93 -6.06
CA LYS A 57 6.10 -7.58 -7.32
C LYS A 57 4.64 -7.20 -7.10
N LYS A 58 3.88 -8.00 -6.36
CA LYS A 58 2.46 -7.73 -6.09
C LYS A 58 2.26 -6.42 -5.33
N LEU A 59 3.08 -6.16 -4.31
CA LEU A 59 3.03 -4.93 -3.53
C LEU A 59 3.41 -3.71 -4.38
N TYR A 60 4.40 -3.85 -5.25
CA TYR A 60 4.78 -2.81 -6.20
C TYR A 60 3.65 -2.50 -7.19
N ASP A 61 3.04 -3.53 -7.79
CA ASP A 61 1.92 -3.37 -8.71
C ASP A 61 0.74 -2.64 -8.03
N GLN A 62 0.47 -2.95 -6.76
CA GLN A 62 -0.54 -2.24 -5.94
C GLN A 62 -0.19 -0.76 -5.73
N MET A 63 1.07 -0.43 -5.43
CA MET A 63 1.51 0.96 -5.26
C MET A 63 1.37 1.77 -6.56
N VAL A 64 1.77 1.18 -7.69
CA VAL A 64 1.66 1.81 -9.01
C VAL A 64 0.19 2.04 -9.37
N ALA A 65 -0.68 1.05 -9.17
CA ALA A 65 -2.11 1.17 -9.42
C ALA A 65 -2.76 2.28 -8.58
N LYS A 66 -2.48 2.32 -7.27
CA LYS A 66 -2.97 3.40 -6.38
C LYS A 66 -2.49 4.78 -6.84
N ARG A 67 -1.22 4.90 -7.24
CA ARG A 67 -0.67 6.16 -7.74
C ARG A 67 -1.33 6.62 -9.04
N ALA A 68 -1.58 5.69 -9.96
CA ALA A 68 -2.27 5.96 -11.22
C ALA A 68 -3.71 6.45 -10.98
N ALA A 69 -4.46 5.77 -10.10
CA ALA A 69 -5.81 6.17 -9.73
C ALA A 69 -5.85 7.58 -9.10
N LYS A 70 -4.95 7.87 -8.15
CA LYS A 70 -4.85 9.22 -7.53
C LYS A 70 -4.51 10.30 -8.56
N ARG A 71 -3.64 9.99 -9.52
CA ARG A 71 -3.31 10.92 -10.62
C ARG A 71 -4.51 11.20 -11.51
N ALA A 72 -5.28 10.17 -11.87
CA ALA A 72 -6.48 10.32 -12.70
C ALA A 72 -7.53 11.21 -12.00
N ALA A 73 -7.83 10.95 -10.72
CA ALA A 73 -8.75 11.76 -9.92
C ALA A 73 -8.31 13.23 -9.82
N ASN A 74 -7.01 13.49 -9.65
CA ASN A 74 -6.48 14.85 -9.62
C ASN A 74 -6.61 15.57 -10.98
N ILE A 75 -6.48 14.85 -12.11
CA ILE A 75 -6.67 15.43 -13.44
C ILE A 75 -8.14 15.80 -13.66
N GLU A 76 -9.06 14.91 -13.28
CA GLU A 76 -10.50 15.14 -13.36
C GLU A 76 -10.92 16.36 -12.52
N MET A 77 -10.50 16.41 -11.25
CA MET A 77 -10.79 17.54 -10.36
C MET A 77 -10.30 18.87 -10.93
N ARG A 78 -9.06 18.90 -11.45
CA ARG A 78 -8.53 20.09 -12.12
C ARG A 78 -9.36 20.47 -13.33
N SER A 79 -9.79 19.51 -14.15
CA SER A 79 -10.59 19.80 -15.34
C SER A 79 -11.95 20.44 -15.01
N ILE A 80 -12.56 20.07 -13.88
CA ILE A 80 -13.82 20.64 -13.39
C ILE A 80 -13.60 22.08 -12.90
N GLU A 81 -12.46 22.36 -12.24
CA GLU A 81 -12.13 23.70 -11.72
C GLU A 81 -11.99 24.78 -12.82
N TRP A 82 -11.62 24.41 -14.05
CA TRP A 82 -11.50 25.35 -15.19
C TRP A 82 -12.81 25.57 -15.96
N VAL A 83 -13.88 24.86 -15.61
CA VAL A 83 -15.21 25.05 -16.21
C VAL A 83 -16.00 26.01 -15.32
N ILE A 84 -16.32 27.18 -15.86
CA ILE A 84 -17.12 28.25 -15.22
C ILE A 84 -18.56 27.79 -14.97
#